data_AF-A0A8H4XR15-F1
#
_entry.id   AF-A0A8H4XR15-F1
#
_cell.length_a   1.000
_cell.length_b   1.000
_cell.length_c   1.000
_cell.angle_alpha   90.00
_cell.angle_beta   90.00
_cell.angle_gamma   90.00
#
_symmetry.space_group_name_H-M   'P 1'
#
loop_
_entity.id
_entity.type
_entity.pdbx_description
1 polymer ?
#
loop_
_entity_poly.entity_id
_entity_poly.type
_entity_poly.pdbx_seq_one_letter_code
_entity_poly.pdbx_strand_id
1 'polypeptide(L)'
;MPGAGESGKSTILKQMKLINEGGYSRDERESFKEIIYSNTVQSMRVILEAMESLELPLEDPRAEYHVQTIFMQPSQIEGDSLPPEVGGAIQALWRDAGVQECFRRSREYQLNDSAKYYFDSIERIAQPDYLPSDQDVLRSRVKTTGITETTFIIGDLTYRMFDVGGQRSE
;
A
#
# COMPACT_ATOMS: atom_id res chain seq x y z
N MET A 1 2.05 -6.97 -21.89
CA MET A 1 0.80 -7.76 -21.90
C MET A 1 -0.33 -6.87 -21.41
N PRO A 2 -1.48 -6.78 -22.10
CA PRO A 2 -2.63 -6.08 -21.57
C PRO A 2 -3.21 -6.91 -20.42
N GLY A 3 -3.24 -6.34 -19.22
CA GLY A 3 -3.82 -6.98 -18.04
C GLY A 3 -4.52 -5.92 -17.20
N ALA A 4 -5.64 -6.29 -16.58
CA ALA A 4 -6.41 -5.42 -15.69
C ALA A 4 -5.54 -4.72 -14.63
N GLY A 5 -6.02 -3.62 -14.03
CA GLY A 5 -5.31 -2.76 -13.07
C GLY A 5 -4.83 -3.42 -11.76
N GLU A 6 -4.87 -4.75 -11.68
CA GLU A 6 -4.46 -5.61 -10.56
C GLU A 6 -3.75 -6.90 -11.02
N SER A 7 -3.38 -7.03 -12.30
CA SER A 7 -2.86 -8.29 -12.84
C SER A 7 -1.41 -8.65 -12.44
N GLY A 8 -0.87 -8.03 -11.39
CA GLY A 8 0.47 -8.35 -10.86
C GLY A 8 1.67 -7.95 -11.73
N LYS A 9 1.48 -7.16 -12.80
CA LYS A 9 2.56 -6.79 -13.76
C LYS A 9 3.72 -6.09 -13.06
N SER A 10 3.44 -5.04 -12.31
CA SER A 10 4.46 -4.29 -11.58
C SER A 10 5.12 -5.16 -10.49
N THR A 11 4.41 -6.13 -9.92
CA THR A 11 4.99 -7.11 -8.98
C THR A 11 5.98 -8.05 -9.68
N ILE A 12 5.68 -8.52 -10.90
CA ILE A 12 6.60 -9.36 -11.69
C ILE A 12 7.89 -8.58 -12.00
N LEU A 13 7.77 -7.30 -12.35
CA LEU A 13 8.93 -6.45 -12.60
C LEU A 13 9.81 -6.30 -11.37
N LYS A 14 9.17 -6.05 -10.23
CA LYS A 14 9.87 -5.93 -8.95
C LYS A 14 10.57 -7.24 -8.57
N GLN A 15 9.92 -8.39 -8.79
CA GLN A 15 10.51 -9.72 -8.57
C GLN A 15 11.71 -9.98 -9.50
N MET A 16 11.61 -9.63 -10.79
CA MET A 16 12.72 -9.78 -11.73
C MET A 16 13.95 -8.97 -11.30
N LYS A 17 13.74 -7.73 -10.84
CA LYS A 17 14.85 -6.92 -10.31
C LYS A 17 15.46 -7.56 -9.07
N LEU A 18 14.65 -8.03 -8.13
CA LEU A 18 15.13 -8.68 -6.91
C LEU A 18 16.04 -9.89 -7.23
N ILE A 19 15.65 -10.70 -8.21
CA ILE A 19 16.35 -11.93 -8.58
C ILE A 19 17.63 -11.64 -9.39
N ASN A 20 17.62 -10.64 -10.27
CA ASN A 20 18.70 -10.43 -11.25
C ASN A 20 19.68 -9.31 -10.89
N GLU A 21 19.25 -8.30 -10.12
CA GLU A 21 20.06 -7.11 -9.80
C GLU A 21 20.48 -7.05 -8.32
N GLY A 22 20.19 -8.10 -7.53
CA GLY A 22 20.62 -8.18 -6.12
C GLY A 22 19.79 -7.34 -5.15
N GLY A 23 18.60 -6.87 -5.56
CA GLY A 23 17.65 -6.13 -4.73
C GLY A 23 17.54 -4.65 -5.05
N TYR A 24 16.98 -3.88 -4.11
CA TYR A 24 16.82 -2.42 -4.23
C TYR A 24 17.90 -1.67 -3.48
N SER A 25 18.45 -0.64 -4.13
CA SER A 25 19.37 0.31 -3.49
C SER A 25 18.65 1.12 -2.40
N ARG A 26 19.42 1.81 -1.56
CA ARG A 26 18.85 2.68 -0.52
C ARG A 26 17.99 3.78 -1.14
N ASP A 27 18.50 4.47 -2.14
CA ASP A 27 17.79 5.59 -2.79
C ASP A 27 16.49 5.11 -3.46
N GLU A 28 16.51 3.91 -4.06
CA GLU A 28 15.29 3.31 -4.60
C GLU A 28 14.28 3.01 -3.50
N ARG A 29 14.70 2.46 -2.36
CA ARG A 29 13.81 2.19 -1.21
C ARG A 29 13.21 3.48 -0.64
N GLU A 30 13.99 4.55 -0.52
CA GLU A 30 13.49 5.85 -0.08
C GLU A 30 12.35 6.34 -0.99
N SER A 31 12.48 6.17 -2.31
CA SER A 31 11.42 6.56 -3.27
C SER A 31 10.11 5.78 -3.13
N PHE A 32 10.11 4.62 -2.45
CA PHE A 32 8.90 3.84 -2.18
C PHE A 32 8.17 4.23 -0.89
N LYS A 33 8.76 5.06 -0.02
CA LYS A 33 8.16 5.41 1.27
C LYS A 33 6.77 6.03 1.12
N GLU A 34 6.66 7.10 0.34
CA GLU A 34 5.41 7.83 0.11
C GLU A 34 4.33 6.91 -0.46
N ILE A 35 4.71 6.01 -1.37
CA ILE A 35 3.80 5.02 -1.96
C ILE A 35 3.28 4.07 -0.87
N ILE A 36 4.16 3.55 -0.01
CA ILE A 36 3.81 2.62 1.06
C ILE A 36 2.95 3.31 2.12
N TYR A 37 3.29 4.54 2.53
CA TYR A 37 2.48 5.33 3.45
C TYR A 37 1.07 5.57 2.88
N SER A 38 0.98 6.02 1.62
CA SER A 38 -0.29 6.25 0.94
C SER A 38 -1.12 4.97 0.82
N ASN A 39 -0.49 3.86 0.44
CA ASN A 39 -1.15 2.55 0.36
C ASN A 39 -1.70 2.11 1.73
N THR A 40 -0.96 2.34 2.79
CA THR A 40 -1.35 1.97 4.16
C THR A 40 -2.54 2.80 4.63
N VAL A 41 -2.45 4.13 4.53
CA VAL A 41 -3.51 5.06 4.94
C VAL A 41 -4.77 4.86 4.11
N GLN A 42 -4.64 4.72 2.79
CA GLN A 42 -5.79 4.50 1.91
C GLN A 42 -6.48 3.15 2.17
N SER A 43 -5.71 2.10 2.47
CA SER A 43 -6.30 0.81 2.84
C SER A 43 -7.12 0.91 4.13
N MET A 44 -6.67 1.70 5.11
CA MET A 44 -7.43 1.91 6.34
C MET A 44 -8.71 2.70 6.08
N ARG A 45 -8.67 3.75 5.24
CA ARG A 45 -9.89 4.48 4.83
C ARG A 45 -10.93 3.59 4.21
N VAL A 46 -10.53 2.73 3.27
CA VAL A 46 -11.45 1.80 2.61
C VAL A 46 -12.16 0.90 3.62
N ILE A 47 -11.45 0.42 4.66
CA ILE A 47 -12.07 -0.38 5.72
C ILE A 47 -13.08 0.46 6.53
N LEU A 48 -12.72 1.70 6.88
CA LEU A 48 -13.59 2.59 7.66
C LEU A 48 -14.85 3.00 6.87
N GLU A 49 -14.73 3.30 5.58
CA GLU A 49 -15.86 3.57 4.67
C GLU A 49 -16.76 2.32 4.52
N ALA A 50 -16.15 1.13 4.46
CA ALA A 50 -16.90 -0.12 4.43
C ALA A 50 -17.59 -0.40 5.78
N MET A 51 -17.00 -0.03 6.92
CA MET A 51 -17.67 -0.15 8.23
C MET A 51 -18.94 0.69 8.28
N GLU A 52 -18.90 1.93 7.79
CA GLU A 52 -20.10 2.79 7.68
C GLU A 52 -21.15 2.14 6.77
N SER A 53 -20.74 1.67 5.59
CA SER A 53 -21.64 1.04 4.61
C SER A 53 -22.26 -0.27 5.09
N LEU A 54 -21.56 -1.02 5.94
CA LEU A 54 -21.98 -2.30 6.49
C LEU A 54 -22.63 -2.17 7.88
N GLU A 55 -22.80 -0.94 8.37
CA GLU A 55 -23.34 -0.61 9.69
C GLU A 55 -22.60 -1.33 10.84
N LEU A 56 -21.28 -1.44 10.73
CA LEU A 56 -20.42 -2.06 11.74
C LEU A 56 -19.84 -0.96 12.65
N PRO A 57 -20.25 -0.89 13.93
CA PRO A 57 -19.68 0.08 14.86
C PRO A 57 -18.25 -0.31 15.26
N LEU A 58 -17.46 0.69 15.66
CA LEU A 58 -16.23 0.48 16.41
C LEU A 58 -16.55 -0.21 17.74
N GLU A 59 -15.63 -1.06 18.22
CA GLU A 59 -15.74 -1.67 19.54
C GLU A 59 -15.54 -0.62 20.64
N ASP A 60 -14.55 0.26 20.49
CA ASP A 60 -14.31 1.39 21.39
C ASP A 60 -14.77 2.71 20.76
N PRO A 61 -15.84 3.35 21.27
CA PRO A 61 -16.29 4.65 20.76
C PRO A 61 -15.23 5.77 20.86
N ARG A 62 -14.21 5.62 21.72
CA ARG A 62 -13.11 6.58 21.83
C ARG A 62 -12.16 6.51 20.62
N ALA A 63 -12.18 5.42 19.86
CA ALA A 63 -11.41 5.27 18.64
C ALA A 63 -11.89 6.16 17.49
N GLU A 64 -13.04 6.83 17.64
CA GLU A 64 -13.55 7.81 16.67
C GLU A 64 -12.54 8.93 16.37
N TYR A 65 -11.75 9.36 17.37
CA TYR A 65 -10.65 10.32 17.13
C TYR A 65 -9.60 9.78 16.15
N HIS A 66 -9.31 8.47 16.19
CA HIS A 66 -8.40 7.82 15.24
C HIS A 66 -9.00 7.78 13.84
N VAL A 67 -10.31 7.52 13.71
CA VAL A 67 -11.03 7.59 12.43
C VAL A 67 -10.85 8.97 11.78
N GLN A 68 -11.11 10.04 12.53
CA GLN A 68 -10.92 11.42 12.05
C GLN A 68 -9.46 11.67 11.65
N THR A 69 -8.49 11.19 12.44
CA THR A 69 -7.06 11.31 12.13
C THR A 69 -6.71 10.71 10.76
N ILE A 70 -7.30 9.56 10.40
CA ILE A 70 -7.10 8.91 9.09
C ILE A 70 -7.75 9.70 7.95
N PHE A 71 -8.99 10.18 8.14
CA PHE A 71 -9.71 10.94 7.11
C PHE A 71 -9.12 12.33 6.84
N MET A 72 -8.44 12.93 7.82
CA MET A 72 -7.77 14.23 7.64
C MET A 72 -6.52 14.18 6.76
N GLN A 73 -5.91 13.00 6.54
CA GLN A 73 -4.71 12.92 5.72
C GLN A 73 -5.02 13.18 4.23
N PRO A 74 -4.05 13.63 3.42
CA PRO A 74 -4.22 13.64 1.97
C PRO A 74 -4.36 12.23 1.37
N SER A 75 -4.71 12.13 0.09
CA SER A 75 -4.72 10.84 -0.65
C SER A 75 -3.31 10.34 -0.96
N GLN A 76 -2.35 11.26 -1.09
CA GLN A 76 -0.93 10.99 -1.24
C GLN A 76 -0.22 11.54 0.00
N ILE A 77 0.45 10.67 0.73
CA ILE A 77 1.29 11.05 1.87
C ILE A 77 2.67 11.40 1.31
N GLU A 78 3.06 12.66 1.48
CA GLU A 78 4.36 13.17 1.07
C GLU A 78 5.29 13.29 2.29
N GLY A 79 6.58 13.05 2.09
CA GLY A 79 7.61 13.23 3.10
C GLY A 79 8.30 11.95 3.58
N ASP A 80 9.37 12.15 4.36
CA ASP A 80 10.33 11.10 4.71
C ASP A 80 9.82 10.12 5.79
N SER A 81 8.81 10.52 6.56
CA SER A 81 8.25 9.78 7.68
C SER A 81 6.73 9.85 7.71
N LEU A 82 6.07 8.76 8.12
CA LEU A 82 4.65 8.80 8.43
C LEU A 82 4.41 9.66 9.68
N PRO A 83 3.41 10.56 9.70
CA PRO A 83 3.08 11.32 10.89
C PRO A 83 2.81 10.38 12.09
N PRO A 84 3.44 10.59 13.27
CA PRO A 84 3.34 9.66 14.39
C PRO A 84 1.90 9.36 14.84
N GLU A 85 1.03 10.37 14.79
CA GLU A 85 -0.38 10.26 15.10
C GLU A 85 -1.13 9.31 14.13
N VAL A 86 -0.70 9.25 12.87
CA VAL A 86 -1.28 8.35 11.86
C VAL A 86 -0.86 6.91 12.11
N GLY A 87 0.42 6.67 12.42
CA GLY A 87 0.91 5.35 12.80
C GLY A 87 0.20 4.79 14.03
N GLY A 88 0.05 5.63 15.07
CA GLY A 88 -0.70 5.28 16.29
C GLY A 88 -2.19 5.04 16.03
N ALA A 89 -2.82 5.88 15.20
CA ALA A 89 -4.22 5.71 14.82
C ALA A 89 -4.46 4.39 14.08
N ILE A 90 -3.63 4.06 13.09
CA ILE A 90 -3.73 2.78 12.36
C ILE A 90 -3.52 1.59 13.31
N GLN A 91 -2.55 1.67 14.21
CA GLN A 91 -2.30 0.61 15.19
C GLN A 91 -3.50 0.39 16.13
N ALA A 92 -4.10 1.47 16.63
CA ALA A 92 -5.26 1.41 17.51
C ALA A 92 -6.48 0.85 16.77
N LEU A 93 -6.79 1.37 15.59
CA LEU A 93 -7.89 0.91 14.74
C LEU A 93 -7.69 -0.55 14.32
N TRP A 94 -6.48 -0.96 13.97
CA TRP A 94 -6.22 -2.35 13.58
C TRP A 94 -6.46 -3.35 14.72
N ARG A 95 -6.40 -2.91 15.98
CA ARG A 95 -6.71 -3.75 17.15
C ARG A 95 -8.21 -3.78 17.50
N ASP A 96 -9.01 -2.87 16.94
CA ASP A 96 -10.46 -2.78 17.20
C ASP A 96 -11.20 -3.99 16.59
N ALA A 97 -12.09 -4.62 17.36
CA ALA A 97 -12.82 -5.79 16.89
C ALA A 97 -13.77 -5.49 15.72
N GLY A 98 -14.36 -4.29 15.65
CA GLY A 98 -15.20 -3.84 14.55
C GLY A 98 -14.42 -3.70 13.25
N VAL A 99 -13.21 -3.15 13.32
CA VAL A 99 -12.28 -3.07 12.18
C VAL A 99 -11.86 -4.48 11.73
N GLN A 100 -11.53 -5.39 12.66
CA GLN A 100 -11.20 -6.78 12.34
C GLN A 100 -12.37 -7.54 11.70
N GLU A 101 -13.60 -7.30 12.16
CA GLU A 101 -14.83 -7.84 11.56
C GLU A 101 -15.00 -7.37 10.12
N CYS A 102 -14.90 -6.06 9.89
CA CYS A 102 -15.00 -5.48 8.56
C CYS A 102 -13.90 -6.01 7.62
N PHE A 103 -12.67 -6.13 8.10
CA PHE A 103 -11.56 -6.70 7.33
C PHE A 103 -11.82 -8.15 6.89
N ARG A 104 -12.45 -8.98 7.73
CA ARG A 104 -12.81 -10.36 7.37
C ARG A 104 -13.82 -10.43 6.23
N ARG A 105 -14.61 -9.36 6.07
CA ARG A 105 -15.58 -9.13 4.98
C ARG A 105 -14.98 -8.36 3.80
N SER A 106 -13.66 -8.20 3.73
CA SER A 106 -12.96 -7.51 2.63
C SER A 106 -13.23 -8.04 1.22
N ARG A 107 -13.89 -9.19 1.07
CA ARG A 107 -14.38 -9.67 -0.24
C ARG A 107 -15.62 -8.90 -0.74
N GLU A 108 -16.27 -8.13 0.12
CA GLU A 108 -17.48 -7.37 -0.19
C GLU A 108 -17.16 -5.95 -0.74
N TYR A 109 -15.90 -5.52 -0.67
CA TYR A 109 -15.44 -4.21 -1.13
C TYR A 109 -14.02 -4.27 -1.69
N GLN A 110 -13.55 -3.21 -2.35
CA GLN A 110 -12.24 -3.22 -3.01
C GLN A 110 -11.10 -2.86 -2.05
N LEU A 111 -10.60 -3.83 -1.28
CA LEU A 111 -9.42 -3.67 -0.43
C LEU A 111 -8.14 -4.15 -1.12
N ASN A 112 -7.02 -3.48 -0.83
CA ASN A 112 -5.71 -3.93 -1.30
C ASN A 112 -5.29 -5.23 -0.57
N ASP A 113 -4.89 -6.27 -1.31
CA ASP A 113 -4.38 -7.54 -0.75
C ASP A 113 -3.21 -7.36 0.23
N SER A 114 -2.42 -6.29 0.06
CA SER A 114 -1.30 -5.95 0.94
C SER A 114 -1.72 -5.26 2.24
N ALA A 115 -2.99 -4.88 2.42
CA ALA A 115 -3.47 -4.11 3.57
C ALA A 115 -3.07 -4.75 4.91
N LYS A 116 -3.38 -6.05 5.09
CA LYS A 116 -3.04 -6.79 6.31
C LYS A 116 -1.55 -6.73 6.63
N TYR A 117 -0.70 -6.94 5.62
CA TYR A 117 0.75 -6.93 5.79
C TYR A 117 1.25 -5.57 6.31
N TYR A 118 0.72 -4.47 5.78
CA TYR A 118 1.09 -3.13 6.21
C TYR A 118 0.59 -2.83 7.63
N PHE A 119 -0.65 -3.20 7.96
CA PHE A 119 -1.19 -2.98 9.30
C PHE A 119 -0.46 -3.80 10.37
N ASP A 120 -0.16 -5.07 10.10
CA ASP A 120 0.64 -5.91 10.99
C ASP A 120 2.07 -5.36 11.17
N SER A 121 2.57 -4.60 10.19
CA SER A 121 3.91 -3.97 10.21
C SER A 121 3.90 -2.50 10.62
N ILE A 122 2.77 -1.94 11.07
CA ILE A 122 2.63 -0.49 11.23
C ILE A 122 3.64 0.11 12.21
N GLU A 123 3.99 -0.64 13.27
CA GLU A 123 4.99 -0.21 14.26
C GLU A 123 6.37 0.00 13.64
N ARG A 124 6.73 -0.80 12.63
CA ARG A 124 7.99 -0.67 11.87
C ARG A 124 7.89 0.42 10.81
N ILE A 125 6.76 0.52 10.12
CA ILE A 125 6.54 1.50 9.04
C ILE A 125 6.47 2.93 9.60
N ALA A 126 5.96 3.09 10.82
CA ALA A 126 5.84 4.39 11.49
C ALA A 126 7.12 4.85 12.21
N GLN A 127 8.22 4.07 12.16
CA GLN A 127 9.48 4.54 12.75
C GLN A 127 10.08 5.70 11.95
N PRO A 128 10.70 6.70 12.61
CA PRO A 128 11.33 7.83 11.91
C PRO A 128 12.47 7.41 10.97
N ASP A 129 13.16 6.32 11.29
CA ASP A 129 14.26 5.75 10.50
C ASP A 129 13.81 4.60 9.59
N TYR A 130 12.49 4.44 9.39
CA TYR A 130 11.94 3.41 8.51
C TYR A 130 12.61 3.47 7.14
N LEU A 131 13.06 2.32 6.65
CA LEU A 131 13.51 2.12 5.29
C LEU A 131 12.74 0.91 4.71
N PRO A 132 12.04 1.07 3.57
CA PRO A 132 11.29 -0.03 2.98
C PRO A 132 12.14 -1.28 2.75
N SER A 133 11.65 -2.41 3.26
CA SER A 133 12.19 -3.73 2.96
C SER A 133 11.83 -4.14 1.52
N ASP A 134 12.50 -5.16 1.00
CA ASP A 134 12.14 -5.71 -0.32
C ASP A 134 10.69 -6.17 -0.35
N GLN A 135 10.20 -6.70 0.77
CA GLN A 135 8.83 -7.15 0.91
C GLN A 135 7.83 -5.99 0.88
N ASP A 136 8.18 -4.83 1.44
CA ASP A 136 7.37 -3.62 1.38
C ASP A 136 7.27 -3.09 -0.04
N VAL A 137 8.42 -3.05 -0.74
CA VAL A 137 8.51 -2.63 -2.14
C VAL A 137 7.70 -3.57 -3.03
N LEU A 138 7.84 -4.88 -2.88
CA LEU A 138 7.11 -5.87 -3.67
C LEU A 138 5.59 -5.78 -3.49
N ARG A 139 5.14 -5.46 -2.27
CA ARG A 139 3.73 -5.32 -1.90
C ARG A 139 3.13 -3.97 -2.24
N SER A 140 3.97 -2.97 -2.53
CA SER A 140 3.49 -1.63 -2.83
C SER A 140 2.79 -1.58 -4.18
N ARG A 141 1.61 -0.98 -4.19
CA ARG A 141 0.80 -0.78 -5.37
C ARG A 141 1.03 0.63 -5.89
N VAL A 142 1.75 0.70 -7.00
CA VAL A 142 1.90 1.91 -7.80
C VAL A 142 0.75 1.94 -8.78
N LYS A 143 -0.11 2.97 -8.71
CA LYS A 143 -1.08 3.19 -9.79
C LYS A 143 -0.29 3.69 -11.00
N THR A 144 -0.12 2.83 -12.00
CA THR A 144 0.43 3.22 -13.30
C THR A 144 -0.52 4.20 -13.97
N THR A 145 -0.12 5.47 -14.03
CA THR A 145 -0.69 6.46 -14.94
C THR A 145 0.21 6.54 -16.18
N GLY A 146 -0.34 6.32 -17.37
CA GLY A 146 0.43 6.32 -18.62
C GLY A 146 1.17 5.02 -18.94
N ILE A 147 2.22 5.12 -19.76
CA ILE A 147 3.09 4.00 -20.19
C ILE A 147 4.42 4.15 -19.46
N THR A 148 4.78 3.16 -18.64
CA THR A 148 6.09 3.09 -17.98
C THR A 148 6.93 2.02 -18.68
N GLU A 149 8.10 2.39 -19.19
CA GLU A 149 9.08 1.45 -19.74
C GLU A 149 10.10 1.10 -18.64
N THR A 150 10.33 -0.20 -18.42
CA THR A 150 11.41 -0.67 -17.55
C THR A 150 12.27 -1.65 -18.32
N THR A 151 13.59 -1.41 -18.31
CA THR A 151 14.57 -2.24 -18.99
C THR A 151 15.33 -3.08 -17.97
N PHE A 152 15.49 -4.37 -18.24
CA PHE A 152 16.25 -5.31 -17.42
C PHE A 152 17.24 -6.07 -18.29
N ILE A 153 18.36 -6.47 -17.73
CA ILE A 153 19.35 -7.33 -18.38
C ILE A 153 19.36 -8.67 -17.65
N ILE A 154 19.10 -9.76 -18.36
CA ILE A 154 19.14 -11.13 -17.81
C ILE A 154 20.09 -11.94 -18.69
N GLY A 155 21.28 -12.25 -18.16
CA GLY A 155 22.38 -12.82 -18.95
C GLY A 155 22.83 -11.83 -20.04
N ASP A 156 22.87 -12.30 -21.28
CA ASP A 156 23.24 -11.47 -22.46
C ASP A 156 22.02 -10.80 -23.13
N LEU A 157 20.82 -10.94 -22.55
CA LEU A 157 19.56 -10.47 -23.14
C LEU A 157 19.04 -9.22 -22.43
N THR A 158 18.74 -8.18 -23.21
CA THR A 158 18.07 -6.96 -22.74
C THR A 158 16.56 -7.08 -22.95
N TYR A 159 15.81 -7.12 -21.85
CA TYR A 159 14.35 -7.12 -21.83
C TYR A 159 13.84 -5.70 -21.62
N ARG A 160 12.90 -5.26 -22.47
CA ARG A 160 12.15 -4.01 -22.26
C ARG A 160 10.70 -4.37 -21.99
N MET A 161 10.22 -4.03 -20.80
CA MET A 161 8.83 -4.22 -20.43
C MET A 161 8.12 -2.89 -20.42
N PHE A 162 6.95 -2.85 -21.05
CA PHE A 162 6.06 -1.71 -21.04
C PHE A 162 4.88 -2.03 -20.12
N ASP A 163 4.77 -1.31 -19.01
CA ASP A 163 3.60 -1.31 -18.13
C ASP A 163 2.66 -0.20 -18.62
N VAL A 164 1.48 -0.60 -19.11
CA VAL A 164 0.47 0.32 -19.60
C VAL A 164 -0.62 0.41 -18.54
N GLY A 165 -0.82 1.61 -18.00
CA GLY A 165 -1.87 1.89 -17.03
C GLY A 165 -3.23 1.50 -17.59
N GLY A 166 -3.87 0.52 -16.95
CA GLY A 166 -5.23 0.12 -17.27
C GLY A 166 -6.24 1.13 -16.73
N GLN A 167 -6.32 2.32 -17.33
CA GLN A 167 -7.55 3.09 -17.29
C GLN A 167 -8.48 2.48 -18.33
N ARG A 168 -9.59 1.88 -17.88
CA ARG A 168 -10.77 1.85 -18.73
C ARG A 168 -11.15 3.31 -18.94
N SER A 169 -10.90 3.81 -20.15
CA SER A 169 -11.59 4.98 -20.68
C SER A 169 -13.11 4.76 -20.53
N GLU A 170 -13.83 5.84 -20.25
CA GLU A 170 -15.30 5.92 -20.19
C GLU A 170 -16.04 5.02 -21.20
#